data_AF-A0A0D3BVQ2-F1
#
_entry.id   AF-A0A0D3BVQ2-F1
#
_cell.length_a   1.000
_cell.length_b   1.000
_cell.length_c   1.000
_cell.angle_alpha   90.00
_cell.angle_beta   90.00
_cell.angle_gamma   90.00
#
_symmetry.space_group_name_H-M   'P 1'
#
loop_
_entity.id
_entity.type
_entity.pdbx_description
1 polymer ?
#
loop_
_entity_poly.entity_id
_entity_poly.type
_entity_poly.pdbx_seq_one_letter_code
_entity_poly.pdbx_strand_id
1 'polypeptide(L)'
;MLLHRFSTMRYHGNGKIRKYILEMSNIVSKLKTLKTELPAELFIYFVLNSLPPQFKEERMKQERTESAHMVYTSKGHGKRKKFEPVKDDAAKGPTQKKHAKVEDTCFF
;
A
#
# COMPACT_ATOMS: atom_id res chain seq x y z
N MET A 1 28.31 1.73 -19.34
CA MET A 1 28.57 2.06 -17.92
C MET A 1 27.41 1.55 -17.06
N LEU A 2 27.67 0.97 -15.88
CA LEU A 2 26.63 0.41 -14.98
C LEU A 2 25.63 1.46 -14.49
N LEU A 3 26.13 2.64 -14.11
CA LEU A 3 25.30 3.75 -13.67
C LEU A 3 24.34 4.23 -14.76
N HIS A 4 24.83 4.32 -16.00
CA HIS A 4 23.97 4.65 -17.15
C HIS A 4 22.83 3.64 -17.28
N ARG A 5 23.13 2.33 -17.26
CA ARG A 5 22.11 1.28 -17.31
C ARG A 5 21.11 1.38 -16.16
N PHE A 6 21.59 1.67 -14.95
CA PHE A 6 20.72 1.87 -13.78
C PHE A 6 19.75 3.04 -13.98
N SER A 7 20.25 4.19 -14.43
CA SER A 7 19.44 5.40 -14.63
C SER A 7 18.45 5.33 -15.80
N THR A 8 18.76 4.52 -16.82
CA THR A 8 17.93 4.40 -18.03
C THR A 8 17.01 3.18 -18.02
N MET A 9 17.17 2.28 -17.06
CA MET A 9 16.32 1.11 -16.94
C MET A 9 14.86 1.49 -16.67
N ARG A 10 13.94 0.89 -17.42
CA ARG A 10 12.49 1.08 -17.28
C ARG A 10 11.79 -0.27 -17.21
N TYR A 11 10.73 -0.38 -16.41
CA TYR A 11 9.86 -1.54 -16.46
C TYR A 11 8.85 -1.37 -17.60
N HIS A 12 8.82 -2.33 -18.52
CA HIS A 12 8.02 -2.24 -19.75
C HIS A 12 6.65 -2.94 -19.64
N GLY A 13 6.28 -3.48 -18.46
CA GLY A 13 5.07 -4.28 -18.29
C GLY A 13 5.21 -5.76 -18.68
N ASN A 14 6.31 -6.13 -19.34
CA ASN A 14 6.57 -7.51 -19.78
C ASN A 14 7.26 -8.30 -18.67
N GLY A 15 6.49 -9.06 -17.87
CA GLY A 15 7.00 -10.00 -16.87
C GLY A 15 6.51 -9.72 -15.45
N LYS A 16 7.22 -10.26 -14.44
CA LYS A 16 6.91 -10.01 -13.03
C LYS A 16 7.73 -8.82 -12.52
N ILE A 17 7.05 -7.88 -11.87
CA ILE A 17 7.68 -6.70 -11.23
C ILE A 17 8.83 -7.08 -10.31
N ARG A 18 8.69 -8.17 -9.54
CA ARG A 18 9.73 -8.72 -8.67
C ARG A 18 11.03 -9.00 -9.41
N LYS A 19 10.95 -9.59 -10.61
CA LYS A 19 12.13 -9.90 -11.43
C LYS A 19 12.85 -8.61 -11.85
N TYR A 20 12.09 -7.59 -12.26
CA TYR A 20 12.64 -6.29 -12.61
C TYR A 20 13.38 -5.63 -11.44
N ILE A 21 12.77 -5.65 -10.25
CA ILE A 21 13.39 -5.07 -9.05
C ILE A 21 14.67 -5.82 -8.68
N LEU A 22 14.68 -7.16 -8.74
CA LEU A 22 15.90 -7.96 -8.52
C LEU A 22 17.00 -7.63 -9.53
N GLU A 23 16.66 -7.45 -10.81
CA GLU A 23 17.62 -7.03 -11.84
C GLU A 23 18.21 -5.65 -11.53
N MET A 24 17.39 -4.71 -11.04
CA MET A 24 17.82 -3.37 -10.64
C MET A 24 18.72 -3.42 -9.40
N SER A 25 18.36 -4.23 -8.38
CA SER A 25 19.18 -4.48 -7.18
C SER A 25 20.55 -5.08 -7.53
N ASN A 26 20.62 -5.97 -8.52
CA ASN A 26 21.89 -6.55 -8.99
C ASN A 26 22.80 -5.50 -9.65
N ILE A 27 22.24 -4.43 -10.21
CA ILE A 27 23.07 -3.33 -10.72
C ILE A 27 23.59 -2.48 -9.55
N VAL A 28 22.75 -2.21 -8.54
CA VAL A 28 23.16 -1.50 -7.32
C VAL A 28 24.26 -2.25 -6.57
N SER A 29 24.16 -3.58 -6.45
CA SER A 29 25.21 -4.38 -5.83
C SER A 29 26.55 -4.25 -6.56
N LYS A 30 26.54 -4.24 -7.89
CA LYS A 30 27.75 -3.99 -8.70
C LYS A 30 28.28 -2.56 -8.54
N LEU A 31 27.41 -1.57 -8.47
CA LEU A 31 27.82 -0.18 -8.18
C LEU A 31 28.51 -0.10 -6.80
N LYS A 32 28.01 -0.81 -5.79
CA LYS A 32 28.65 -0.90 -4.48
C LYS A 32 30.06 -1.49 -4.55
N THR A 33 30.27 -2.53 -5.36
CA THR A 33 31.63 -3.09 -5.56
C THR A 33 32.61 -2.10 -6.20
N LEU A 34 32.09 -1.12 -6.95
CA LEU A 34 32.86 -0.03 -7.55
C LEU A 34 32.96 1.20 -6.63
N LYS A 35 32.76 1.04 -5.32
CA LYS A 35 32.78 2.12 -4.31
C LYS A 35 31.75 3.22 -4.55
N THR A 36 30.67 2.90 -5.26
CA THR A 36 29.52 3.79 -5.44
C THR A 36 28.37 3.28 -4.58
N GLU A 37 28.15 3.89 -3.42
CA GLU A 37 27.03 3.54 -2.55
C GLU A 37 25.79 4.36 -2.92
N LEU A 38 24.65 3.69 -3.02
CA LEU A 38 23.38 4.31 -3.33
C LEU A 38 22.48 4.21 -2.08
N PRO A 39 21.98 5.33 -1.53
CA PRO A 39 21.04 5.31 -0.41
C PRO A 39 19.78 4.50 -0.76
N ALA A 40 19.24 3.78 0.22
CA ALA A 40 18.04 2.95 0.02
C ALA A 40 16.84 3.78 -0.45
N GLU A 41 16.66 4.98 0.09
CA GLU A 41 15.60 5.92 -0.32
C GLU A 41 15.73 6.30 -1.80
N LEU A 42 16.97 6.53 -2.25
CA LEU A 42 17.24 6.86 -3.65
C LEU A 42 16.98 5.65 -4.55
N PHE A 43 17.34 4.43 -4.12
CA PHE A 43 17.03 3.21 -4.85
C PHE A 43 15.52 3.02 -5.03
N ILE A 44 14.74 3.16 -3.95
CA ILE A 44 13.28 3.06 -3.98
C ILE A 44 12.71 4.13 -4.93
N TYR A 45 13.20 5.37 -4.85
CA TYR A 45 12.80 6.44 -5.75
C TYR A 45 13.04 6.06 -7.22
N PHE A 46 14.21 5.51 -7.56
CA PHE A 46 14.52 5.07 -8.91
C PHE A 46 13.62 3.92 -9.38
N VAL A 47 13.40 2.92 -8.53
CA VAL A 47 12.48 1.80 -8.83
C VAL A 47 11.08 2.33 -9.11
N LEU A 48 10.54 3.20 -8.26
CA LEU A 48 9.20 3.76 -8.47
C LEU A 48 9.13 4.61 -9.76
N ASN A 49 10.16 5.42 -10.03
CA ASN A 49 10.17 6.29 -11.20
C ASN A 49 10.27 5.53 -12.52
N SER A 50 10.92 4.36 -12.51
CA SER A 50 11.08 3.51 -13.68
C SER A 50 9.86 2.66 -14.00
N LEU A 51 8.87 2.60 -13.10
CA LEU A 51 7.60 1.91 -13.35
C LEU A 51 6.65 2.76 -14.22
N PRO A 52 5.80 2.10 -15.03
CA PRO A 52 4.74 2.75 -15.75
C PRO A 52 3.74 3.51 -14.85
N PRO A 53 3.02 4.52 -15.37
CA PRO A 53 2.09 5.35 -14.61
C PRO A 53 1.00 4.57 -13.87
N GLN A 54 0.53 3.44 -14.42
CA GLN A 54 -0.48 2.60 -13.77
C GLN A 54 -0.06 2.05 -12.40
N PHE A 55 1.24 2.03 -12.08
CA PHE A 55 1.76 1.65 -10.76
C PHE A 55 1.88 2.85 -9.78
N LYS A 56 1.68 4.08 -10.25
CA LYS A 56 1.80 5.33 -9.48
C LYS A 56 0.45 5.93 -9.09
N GLU A 57 -0.59 5.61 -9.84
CA GLU A 57 -1.89 6.31 -9.84
C GLU A 57 -2.83 5.95 -8.68
N GLU A 58 -2.44 5.02 -7.80
CA GLU A 58 -3.22 4.65 -6.61
C GLU A 58 -3.30 5.77 -5.55
N ARG A 59 -2.45 6.81 -5.65
CA ARG A 59 -2.34 7.87 -4.63
C ARG A 59 -3.26 9.09 -4.81
N MET A 60 -4.01 9.22 -5.91
CA MET A 60 -4.82 10.42 -6.20
C MET A 60 -6.34 10.20 -6.16
N LYS A 61 -6.84 9.01 -5.81
CA LYS A 61 -8.29 8.77 -5.72
C LYS A 61 -8.91 9.03 -4.35
N GLN A 62 -8.14 9.46 -3.35
CA GLN A 62 -8.65 9.73 -2.00
C GLN A 62 -9.06 11.19 -1.74
N GLU A 63 -9.03 12.06 -2.75
CA GLU A 63 -9.50 13.44 -2.64
C GLU A 63 -10.90 13.59 -3.28
N ARG A 64 -11.89 12.91 -2.69
CA ARG A 64 -13.33 13.24 -2.83
C ARG A 64 -14.18 12.47 -1.83
N THR A 65 -13.91 12.68 -0.54
CA THR A 65 -14.88 12.39 0.52
C THR A 65 -14.93 13.56 1.48
N GLU A 66 -15.38 14.71 1.00
CA GLU A 66 -15.85 15.78 1.88
C GLU A 66 -17.31 16.09 1.56
N SER A 67 -18.14 15.70 2.53
CA SER A 67 -19.29 16.45 3.02
C SER A 67 -20.30 16.97 2.00
N ALA A 68 -21.30 16.15 1.69
CA ALA A 68 -22.65 16.67 1.54
C ALA A 68 -23.57 15.94 2.52
N HIS A 69 -23.66 16.56 3.71
CA HIS A 69 -24.85 16.68 4.53
C HIS A 69 -25.73 15.44 4.75
N MET A 70 -25.71 14.98 6.00
CA MET A 70 -26.83 14.31 6.65
C MET A 70 -28.17 14.94 6.23
N VAL A 71 -29.06 14.14 5.66
CA VAL A 71 -30.49 14.43 5.61
C VAL A 71 -31.16 13.46 6.59
N TYR A 72 -31.31 13.88 7.85
CA TYR A 72 -32.28 13.25 8.74
C TYR A 72 -33.61 14.00 8.58
N THR A 73 -34.43 13.61 7.61
CA THR A 73 -35.82 14.08 7.59
C THR A 73 -36.59 13.29 8.66
N SER A 74 -36.86 13.93 9.79
CA SER A 74 -37.89 13.44 10.70
C SER A 74 -39.25 13.62 10.03
N LYS A 75 -39.93 12.52 9.68
CA LYS A 75 -41.38 12.50 9.48
C LYS A 75 -41.94 11.38 10.34
N GLY A 76 -42.38 11.77 11.54
CA GLY A 76 -43.25 10.92 12.34
C GLY A 76 -44.58 10.73 11.62
N HIS A 77 -45.01 9.48 11.51
CA HIS A 77 -46.39 8.98 11.64
C HIS A 77 -46.43 7.53 11.14
N GLY A 78 -46.77 6.57 12.00
CA GLY A 78 -47.24 5.26 11.51
C GLY A 78 -46.87 4.01 12.32
N LYS A 79 -47.60 3.78 13.42
CA LYS A 79 -48.15 2.48 13.85
C LYS A 79 -47.24 1.24 13.98
N ARG A 80 -46.90 0.94 15.25
CA ARG A 80 -46.95 -0.35 15.98
C ARG A 80 -47.01 -1.65 15.14
N LYS A 81 -46.07 -2.57 15.41
CA LYS A 81 -46.35 -3.98 15.78
C LYS A 81 -45.18 -4.54 16.60
N LYS A 82 -45.50 -5.06 17.79
CA LYS A 82 -44.59 -5.77 18.70
C LYS A 82 -44.29 -7.17 18.15
N PHE A 83 -43.04 -7.61 18.28
CA PHE A 83 -42.70 -9.03 18.39
C PHE A 83 -41.76 -9.14 19.60
N GLU A 84 -42.21 -9.83 20.64
CA GLU A 84 -41.46 -10.10 21.88
C GLU A 84 -40.61 -11.38 21.71
N PRO A 85 -39.60 -11.58 22.57
CA PRO A 85 -38.31 -12.18 22.24
C PRO A 85 -38.21 -13.68 22.54
N VAL A 86 -37.25 -14.33 21.90
CA VAL A 86 -36.72 -15.66 22.26
C VAL A 86 -35.19 -15.52 22.21
N LYS A 87 -34.53 -15.30 23.36
CA LYS A 87 -33.82 -16.28 24.20
C LYS A 87 -32.68 -16.96 23.44
N ASP A 88 -31.46 -16.44 23.62
CA ASP A 88 -30.33 -17.06 24.37
C ASP A 88 -29.31 -17.49 23.26
N ASP A 89 -27.99 -17.28 23.30
CA ASP A 89 -26.99 -17.38 24.35
C ASP A 89 -25.72 -16.58 23.99
N ALA A 90 -24.96 -16.21 25.03
CA ALA A 90 -23.48 -16.21 25.15
C ALA A 90 -22.58 -15.92 23.91
N ALA A 91 -21.53 -15.08 23.88
CA ALA A 91 -20.79 -14.35 24.91
C ALA A 91 -19.71 -13.44 24.24
N LYS A 92 -19.36 -12.34 24.94
CA LYS A 92 -18.06 -11.59 25.00
C LYS A 92 -17.50 -10.86 23.76
N GLY A 93 -17.38 -9.53 23.88
CA GLY A 93 -16.16 -8.78 23.48
C GLY A 93 -15.20 -8.62 24.69
N PRO A 94 -14.18 -7.72 24.70
CA PRO A 94 -13.41 -7.08 23.63
C PRO A 94 -11.85 -7.06 23.88
N THR A 95 -11.06 -6.64 22.87
CA THR A 95 -9.77 -5.88 22.92
C THR A 95 -8.46 -6.37 23.63
N GLN A 96 -7.34 -6.11 22.90
CA GLN A 96 -5.97 -5.65 23.31
C GLN A 96 -4.83 -6.65 23.64
N LYS A 97 -3.69 -6.51 22.92
CA LYS A 97 -2.31 -6.10 23.36
C LYS A 97 -1.26 -6.64 22.36
N LYS A 98 -0.56 -5.81 21.57
CA LYS A 98 0.75 -5.14 21.78
C LYS A 98 2.00 -6.06 21.70
N HIS A 99 3.11 -5.42 21.29
CA HIS A 99 4.54 -5.82 21.23
C HIS A 99 4.96 -6.41 19.86
N ALA A 100 5.70 -5.73 18.98
CA ALA A 100 6.98 -4.97 19.02
C ALA A 100 8.17 -5.79 18.47
N LYS A 101 8.87 -5.14 17.52
CA LYS A 101 10.24 -5.31 17.02
C LYS A 101 10.57 -6.31 15.89
N VAL A 102 10.95 -5.67 14.77
CA VAL A 102 12.11 -5.90 13.89
C VAL A 102 12.19 -7.22 13.14
N GLU A 103 11.93 -7.13 11.83
CA GLU A 103 12.86 -7.69 10.85
C GLU A 103 13.04 -6.67 9.72
N ASP A 104 14.30 -6.30 9.44
CA ASP A 104 14.74 -5.65 8.20
C ASP A 104 14.70 -6.66 7.05
N THR A 105 13.56 -7.32 6.87
CA THR A 105 13.35 -8.26 5.78
C THR A 105 12.89 -7.46 4.57
N CYS A 106 13.80 -7.34 3.62
CA CYS A 106 13.47 -6.89 2.28
C CYS A 106 12.53 -7.93 1.65
N PHE A 107 11.22 -7.74 1.80
CA PHE A 107 10.19 -8.58 1.21
C PHE A 107 10.03 -8.21 -0.27
N PHE A 108 10.71 -8.97 -1.14
CA PHE A 108 10.51 -8.95 -2.59
C PHE A 108 9.49 -10.01 -3.03
#